data_AF-A0A3D5R730-F1
#
_entry.id   AF-A0A3D5R730-F1
#
_cell.length_a   1.000
_cell.length_b   1.000
_cell.length_c   1.000
_cell.angle_alpha   90.00
_cell.angle_beta   90.00
_cell.angle_gamma   90.00
#
_symmetry.space_group_name_H-M   'P 1'
#
loop_
_entity.id
_entity.type
_entity.pdbx_description
1 polymer ?
#
loop_
_entity_poly.entity_id
_entity_poly.type
_entity_poly.pdbx_seq_one_letter_code
_entity_poly.pdbx_strand_id
1 'polypeptide(L)'
;MKLCPECKSDNIHRTSSTGLRVFGCIVLLFIPYGFFICWVPFIFFHTFACKNCGETGKERELIQIDWREREEIIEEFKKLQEKIKPYENMWFYDNDDSLNKILQTKNQPLIIRTEGEMLVPYRIKEFENDNDSLKIEIKKNLSPHYKISLRSFDYENENNKNNEESSNLSKFGRSVITESEEEAFSQGIETFKKFLENSDKLLEKDVIIKIEKWTD
;
A
#
# COMPACT_ATOMS: atom_id res chain seq x y z
N MET A 1 -20.26 -10.26 -7.86
CA MET A 1 -19.17 -10.49 -6.86
C MET A 1 -18.79 -9.16 -6.22
N LYS A 2 -17.98 -9.15 -5.16
CA LYS A 2 -17.53 -7.91 -4.51
C LYS A 2 -16.03 -7.75 -4.69
N LEU A 3 -15.60 -6.57 -5.12
CA LEU A 3 -14.19 -6.22 -5.24
C LEU A 3 -13.81 -5.14 -4.22
N CYS A 4 -12.56 -5.21 -3.79
CA CYS A 4 -11.94 -4.14 -3.05
C CYS A 4 -11.91 -2.87 -3.93
N PRO A 5 -12.42 -1.72 -3.46
CA PRO A 5 -12.45 -0.49 -4.25
C PRO A 5 -11.03 -0.01 -4.60
N GLU A 6 -10.08 -0.32 -3.72
CA GLU A 6 -8.67 -0.05 -3.93
C GLU A 6 -8.10 -1.05 -4.93
N CYS A 7 -7.59 -2.20 -4.49
CA CYS A 7 -6.80 -3.09 -5.34
C CYS A 7 -7.60 -3.91 -6.38
N LYS A 8 -8.92 -3.73 -6.47
CA LYS A 8 -9.83 -4.51 -7.34
C LYS A 8 -9.72 -6.03 -7.14
N SER A 9 -9.22 -6.47 -5.98
CA SER A 9 -9.15 -7.89 -5.61
C SER A 9 -10.48 -8.38 -5.07
N ASP A 10 -10.84 -9.61 -5.43
CA ASP A 10 -11.99 -10.36 -4.90
C ASP A 10 -11.70 -11.05 -3.56
N ASN A 11 -10.44 -10.99 -3.08
CA ASN A 11 -10.01 -11.62 -1.85
C ASN A 11 -10.34 -10.76 -0.62
N ILE A 12 -11.64 -10.68 -0.33
CA ILE A 12 -12.21 -9.92 0.78
C ILE A 12 -12.68 -10.90 1.84
N HIS A 13 -12.30 -10.64 3.09
CA HIS A 13 -12.79 -11.40 4.23
C HIS A 13 -13.58 -10.51 5.18
N ARG A 14 -14.64 -11.07 5.74
CA ARG A 14 -15.46 -10.41 6.74
C ARG A 14 -14.72 -10.48 8.07
N THR A 15 -14.21 -9.35 8.53
CA THR A 15 -13.59 -9.23 9.86
C THR A 15 -14.71 -8.98 10.86
N SER A 16 -15.27 -10.06 11.41
CA SER A 16 -16.05 -9.93 12.63
C SER A 16 -15.67 -11.04 13.59
N SER A 17 -15.16 -10.64 14.75
CA SER A 17 -14.96 -11.59 15.84
C SER A 17 -16.30 -11.90 16.49
N THR A 18 -17.03 -12.85 15.89
CA THR A 18 -18.23 -13.42 16.50
C THR A 18 -17.92 -13.93 17.91
N GLY A 19 -16.73 -14.51 18.11
CA GLY A 19 -16.26 -14.96 19.43
C GLY A 19 -16.13 -13.82 20.45
N LEU A 20 -15.54 -12.69 20.08
CA LEU A 20 -15.42 -11.51 20.97
C LEU A 20 -16.80 -10.94 21.32
N ARG A 21 -17.72 -10.89 20.35
CA ARG A 21 -19.09 -10.42 20.57
C ARG A 21 -19.83 -11.33 21.55
N VAL A 22 -19.74 -12.64 21.37
CA VAL A 22 -20.34 -13.64 22.28
C VAL A 22 -19.74 -13.54 23.68
N PHE A 23 -18.41 -13.43 23.79
CA PHE A 23 -17.74 -13.25 25.07
C PHE A 23 -18.18 -11.97 25.78
N GLY A 24 -18.25 -10.84 25.06
CA GLY A 24 -18.75 -9.58 25.60
C GLY A 24 -20.19 -9.69 26.11
N CYS A 25 -21.05 -10.43 25.40
CA CYS A 25 -22.42 -10.71 25.85
C CYS A 25 -22.45 -11.52 27.16
N ILE A 26 -21.60 -12.55 27.28
CA ILE A 26 -21.49 -13.35 28.51
C ILE A 26 -21.06 -12.47 29.69
N VAL A 27 -20.07 -11.59 29.51
CA VAL A 27 -19.63 -10.64 30.56
C VAL A 27 -20.75 -9.68 30.95
N LEU A 28 -21.48 -9.13 29.96
CA LEU A 28 -22.59 -8.21 30.20
C LEU A 28 -23.74 -8.84 30.98
N LEU A 29 -23.99 -10.15 30.87
CA LEU A 29 -25.05 -10.83 31.63
C LEU A 29 -24.83 -10.83 33.16
N PHE A 30 -23.59 -10.65 33.62
CA PHE A 30 -23.28 -10.57 35.05
C PHE A 30 -23.46 -9.16 35.65
N ILE A 31 -23.75 -8.15 34.83
CA ILE A 31 -24.03 -6.78 35.28
C ILE A 31 -25.54 -6.65 35.48
N PRO A 32 -26.03 -6.05 36.59
CA PRO A 32 -27.45 -5.78 36.77
C PRO A 32 -27.99 -4.94 35.59
N TYR A 33 -29.15 -5.34 35.05
CA TYR A 33 -29.73 -4.83 33.79
C TYR A 33 -28.94 -5.14 32.52
N GLY A 34 -27.86 -5.93 32.58
CA GLY A 34 -27.02 -6.25 31.44
C GLY A 34 -27.72 -7.01 30.32
N PHE A 35 -28.81 -7.73 30.61
CA PHE A 35 -29.69 -8.32 29.60
C PHE A 35 -30.25 -7.26 28.62
N PHE A 36 -30.55 -6.05 29.09
CA PHE A 36 -31.01 -4.94 28.24
C PHE A 36 -29.93 -4.35 27.35
N ILE A 37 -28.65 -4.65 27.59
CA ILE A 37 -27.50 -4.12 26.83
C ILE A 37 -26.81 -5.23 26.02
N CYS A 38 -27.14 -6.49 26.27
CA CYS A 38 -26.54 -7.68 25.66
C CYS A 38 -26.73 -7.76 24.13
N TRP A 39 -27.69 -7.02 23.56
CA TRP A 39 -27.91 -6.93 22.11
C TRP A 39 -26.97 -5.92 21.43
N VAL A 40 -26.35 -4.98 22.17
CA VAL A 40 -25.49 -3.91 21.64
C VAL A 40 -24.32 -4.44 20.79
N PRO A 41 -23.58 -5.50 21.19
CA PRO A 41 -22.52 -6.08 20.37
C PRO A 41 -22.97 -6.61 19.00
N PHE A 42 -24.27 -6.93 18.83
CA PHE A 42 -24.83 -7.44 17.58
C PHE A 42 -25.27 -6.34 16.60
N ILE A 43 -25.46 -5.10 17.08
CA ILE A 43 -25.79 -3.94 16.22
C ILE A 43 -24.56 -3.47 15.44
N PHE A 44 -23.35 -3.74 15.94
CA PHE A 44 -22.14 -3.30 15.27
C PHE A 44 -21.98 -3.96 13.89
N PHE A 45 -21.90 -3.12 12.87
CA PHE A 45 -21.70 -3.52 11.49
C PHE A 45 -20.45 -4.40 11.34
N HIS A 46 -20.52 -5.34 10.43
CA HIS A 46 -19.36 -6.14 10.08
C HIS A 46 -18.41 -5.28 9.23
N THR A 47 -17.14 -5.32 9.59
CA THR A 47 -16.08 -4.76 8.77
C THR A 47 -15.63 -5.80 7.75
N PHE A 48 -15.21 -5.34 6.59
CA PHE A 48 -14.68 -6.16 5.51
C PHE A 48 -13.25 -5.72 5.27
N ALA A 49 -12.33 -6.68 5.19
CA ALA A 49 -10.93 -6.40 4.98
C ALA A 49 -10.44 -7.12 3.71
N CYS A 50 -9.72 -6.40 2.86
CA CYS A 50 -9.07 -7.00 1.71
C CYS A 50 -7.78 -7.69 2.16
N LYS A 51 -7.59 -8.97 1.84
CA LYS A 51 -6.31 -9.67 2.14
C LYS A 51 -5.16 -9.20 1.27
N ASN A 52 -5.47 -8.69 0.08
CA ASN A 52 -4.47 -8.32 -0.91
C ASN A 52 -3.80 -6.98 -0.58
N CYS A 53 -4.63 -5.97 -0.30
CA CYS A 53 -4.16 -4.62 -0.01
C CYS A 53 -4.35 -4.20 1.44
N GLY A 54 -4.91 -5.03 2.32
CA GLY A 54 -5.10 -4.75 3.74
C GLY A 54 -6.18 -3.72 4.09
N GLU A 55 -6.80 -3.09 3.08
CA GLU A 55 -7.81 -2.05 3.30
C GLU A 55 -9.04 -2.60 4.02
N THR A 56 -9.50 -1.87 5.04
CA THR A 56 -10.71 -2.21 5.80
C THR A 56 -11.82 -1.21 5.52
N GLY A 57 -13.01 -1.69 5.21
CA GLY A 57 -14.17 -0.86 4.91
C GLY A 57 -15.49 -1.52 5.26
N LYS A 58 -16.58 -0.83 4.94
CA LYS A 58 -17.95 -1.36 5.05
C LYS A 58 -18.32 -2.10 3.78
N GLU A 59 -19.29 -3.01 3.89
CA GLU A 59 -19.78 -3.80 2.76
C GLU A 59 -20.25 -2.96 1.57
N ARG A 60 -20.84 -1.80 1.86
CA ARG A 60 -21.38 -0.85 0.87
C ARG A 60 -20.30 -0.12 0.06
N GLU A 61 -19.06 -0.09 0.57
CA GLU A 61 -17.91 0.52 -0.12
C GLU A 61 -17.25 -0.47 -1.09
N LEU A 62 -17.66 -1.75 -1.04
CA LEU A 62 -17.19 -2.76 -1.97
C LEU A 62 -17.88 -2.60 -3.32
N ILE A 63 -17.09 -2.66 -4.39
CA ILE A 63 -17.62 -2.53 -5.74
C ILE A 63 -18.31 -3.83 -6.10
N GLN A 64 -19.60 -3.75 -6.35
CA GLN A 64 -20.36 -4.89 -6.86
C GLN A 64 -20.21 -4.92 -8.37
N ILE A 65 -19.51 -5.93 -8.87
CA ILE A 65 -19.29 -6.12 -10.31
C ILE A 65 -19.89 -7.44 -10.79
N ASP A 66 -20.19 -7.50 -12.08
CA ASP A 66 -20.47 -8.75 -12.78
C ASP A 66 -19.17 -9.45 -13.21
N TRP A 67 -19.24 -10.74 -13.57
CA TRP A 67 -18.06 -11.52 -13.95
C TRP A 67 -17.42 -11.09 -15.26
N ARG A 68 -18.19 -10.46 -16.16
CA ARG A 68 -17.67 -9.91 -17.43
C ARG A 68 -16.76 -8.72 -17.17
N GLU A 69 -17.20 -7.77 -16.35
CA GLU A 69 -16.43 -6.58 -15.95
C GLU A 69 -15.13 -6.98 -15.23
N ARG A 70 -15.12 -8.13 -14.54
CA ARG A 70 -13.91 -8.66 -13.89
C ARG A 70 -12.83 -8.99 -14.91
N GLU A 71 -13.19 -9.61 -16.03
CA GLU A 71 -12.20 -10.01 -17.05
C GLU A 71 -11.54 -8.77 -17.66
N GLU A 72 -12.33 -7.73 -17.94
CA GLU A 72 -11.84 -6.43 -18.42
C GLU A 72 -10.85 -5.80 -17.43
N ILE A 73 -11.19 -5.74 -16.14
CA ILE A 73 -10.32 -5.19 -15.09
C ILE A 73 -9.01 -6.00 -14.97
N ILE A 74 -9.07 -7.33 -15.06
CA ILE A 74 -7.87 -8.18 -15.01
C ILE A 74 -7.00 -7.93 -16.24
N GLU A 75 -7.59 -7.75 -17.40
CA GLU A 75 -6.86 -7.48 -18.64
C GLU A 75 -6.20 -6.10 -18.63
N GLU A 76 -6.90 -5.07 -18.15
CA GLU A 76 -6.34 -3.73 -17.92
C GLU A 76 -5.16 -3.78 -16.95
N PHE A 77 -5.29 -4.53 -15.86
CA PHE A 77 -4.22 -4.69 -14.88
C PHE A 77 -3.00 -5.41 -15.47
N LYS A 78 -3.19 -6.44 -16.30
CA LYS A 78 -2.10 -7.10 -17.03
C LYS A 78 -1.42 -6.15 -18.01
N LYS A 79 -2.18 -5.39 -18.79
CA LYS A 79 -1.64 -4.39 -19.73
C LYS A 79 -0.82 -3.33 -19.00
N LEU A 80 -1.29 -2.87 -17.83
CA LEU A 80 -0.56 -1.94 -16.98
C LEU A 80 0.77 -2.54 -16.50
N GLN A 81 0.75 -3.78 -16.03
CA GLN A 81 1.97 -4.49 -15.61
C GLN A 81 2.98 -4.65 -16.75
N GLU A 82 2.52 -5.01 -17.95
CA GLU A 82 3.38 -5.16 -19.12
C GLU A 82 4.03 -3.84 -19.54
N LYS A 83 3.30 -2.72 -19.48
CA LYS A 83 3.84 -1.37 -19.76
C LYS A 83 4.90 -0.93 -18.76
N ILE A 84 4.73 -1.31 -17.50
CA ILE A 84 5.61 -0.91 -16.40
C ILE A 84 6.89 -1.74 -16.34
N LYS A 85 6.82 -3.02 -16.72
CA LYS A 85 7.91 -3.99 -16.64
C LYS A 85 9.29 -3.50 -17.13
N PRO A 86 9.43 -2.72 -18.22
CA PRO A 86 10.73 -2.22 -18.68
C PRO A 86 11.41 -1.27 -17.69
N TYR A 87 10.64 -0.64 -16.81
CA TYR A 87 11.09 0.37 -15.84
C TYR A 87 11.17 -0.19 -14.41
N GLU A 88 10.99 -1.51 -14.25
CA GLU A 88 10.99 -2.16 -12.95
C GLU A 88 12.37 -2.02 -12.28
N ASN A 89 12.37 -1.63 -11.00
CA ASN A 89 13.56 -1.39 -10.17
C ASN A 89 14.49 -0.25 -10.65
N MET A 90 14.05 0.55 -11.63
CA MET A 90 14.75 1.76 -12.04
C MET A 90 14.33 2.95 -11.18
N TRP A 91 15.30 3.82 -10.89
CA TRP A 91 15.10 5.10 -10.25
C TRP A 91 15.01 6.20 -11.31
N PHE A 92 14.21 7.23 -11.06
CA PHE A 92 14.08 8.41 -11.93
C PHE A 92 13.72 9.64 -11.12
N TYR A 93 14.03 10.80 -11.69
CA TYR A 93 13.57 12.08 -11.17
C TYR A 93 12.20 12.41 -11.74
N ASP A 94 11.35 13.02 -10.92
CA ASP A 94 10.16 13.72 -11.40
C ASP A 94 10.44 15.22 -11.58
N ASN A 95 9.44 15.94 -12.11
CA ASN A 95 9.52 17.39 -12.29
C ASN A 95 9.75 18.18 -10.98
N ASP A 96 9.52 17.58 -9.82
CA ASP A 96 9.73 18.19 -8.50
C ASP A 96 11.12 17.84 -7.93
N ASP A 97 12.03 17.26 -8.73
CA ASP A 97 13.34 16.73 -8.30
C ASP A 97 13.23 15.71 -7.15
N SER A 98 12.06 15.05 -7.05
CA SER A 98 11.86 13.92 -6.16
C SER A 98 12.32 12.66 -6.85
N LEU A 99 12.97 11.79 -6.08
CA LEU A 99 13.51 10.54 -6.59
C LEU A 99 12.46 9.44 -6.42
N ASN A 100 12.22 8.70 -7.49
CA ASN A 100 11.13 7.76 -7.61
C ASN A 100 11.64 6.40 -8.11
N LYS A 101 11.16 5.28 -7.53
CA LYS A 101 11.47 3.91 -7.96
C LYS A 101 10.20 3.18 -8.32
N ILE A 102 10.11 2.60 -9.52
CA ILE A 102 8.98 1.73 -9.86
C ILE A 102 9.24 0.30 -9.37
N LEU A 103 8.21 -0.30 -8.78
CA LEU A 103 8.23 -1.65 -8.26
C LEU A 103 7.01 -2.44 -8.72
N GLN A 104 7.23 -3.70 -9.08
CA GLN A 104 6.15 -4.63 -9.36
C GLN A 104 6.02 -5.63 -8.20
N THR A 105 4.94 -5.50 -7.43
CA THR A 105 4.58 -6.54 -6.44
C THR A 105 3.63 -7.54 -7.09
N LYS A 106 3.52 -8.74 -6.49
CA LYS A 106 2.55 -9.78 -6.93
C LYS A 106 1.11 -9.25 -7.02
N ASN A 107 0.80 -8.22 -6.23
CA ASN A 107 -0.56 -7.79 -5.94
C ASN A 107 -0.93 -6.48 -6.65
N GLN A 108 0.04 -5.61 -6.91
CA GLN A 108 -0.17 -4.28 -7.50
C GLN A 108 1.16 -3.63 -7.92
N PRO A 109 1.17 -2.83 -9.00
CA PRO A 109 2.30 -1.97 -9.32
C PRO A 109 2.38 -0.81 -8.33
N LEU A 110 3.59 -0.54 -7.85
CA LEU A 110 3.89 0.48 -6.85
C LEU A 110 5.00 1.40 -7.35
N ILE A 111 5.09 2.55 -6.74
CA ILE A 111 6.18 3.50 -6.90
C ILE A 111 6.61 3.98 -5.52
N ILE A 112 7.90 3.97 -5.24
CA ILE A 112 8.47 4.56 -4.03
C ILE A 112 8.89 5.97 -4.38
N ARG A 113 8.40 6.96 -3.64
CA ARG A 113 8.81 8.36 -3.77
C ARG A 113 9.59 8.79 -2.55
N THR A 114 10.65 9.57 -2.74
CA THR A 114 11.33 10.28 -1.66
C THR A 114 10.52 11.51 -1.24
N GLU A 115 10.13 11.58 0.03
CA GLU A 115 9.51 12.76 0.66
C GLU A 115 10.38 13.21 1.83
N GLY A 116 11.26 14.19 1.59
CA GLY A 116 12.29 14.58 2.56
C GLY A 116 13.22 13.42 2.86
N GLU A 117 13.32 13.02 4.13
CA GLU A 117 14.15 11.88 4.58
C GLU A 117 13.38 10.55 4.62
N MET A 118 12.20 10.48 3.99
CA MET A 118 11.35 9.29 4.02
C MET A 118 11.14 8.70 2.64
N LEU A 119 11.06 7.37 2.58
CA LEU A 119 10.60 6.63 1.43
C LEU A 119 9.12 6.28 1.61
N VAL A 120 8.27 6.84 0.76
CA VAL A 120 6.82 6.68 0.84
C VAL A 120 6.36 5.86 -0.37
N PRO A 121 5.72 4.70 -0.13
CA PRO A 121 5.15 3.91 -1.21
C PRO A 121 3.85 4.55 -1.69
N TYR A 122 3.63 4.48 -2.98
CA TYR A 122 2.42 4.90 -3.67
C TYR A 122 1.99 3.80 -4.63
N ARG A 123 0.70 3.72 -4.92
CA ARG A 123 0.18 2.82 -5.94
C ARG A 123 0.14 3.51 -7.28
N ILE A 124 0.54 2.80 -8.33
CA ILE A 124 0.36 3.25 -9.72
C ILE A 124 -1.05 2.89 -10.17
N LYS A 125 -1.81 3.89 -10.61
CA LYS A 125 -3.17 3.73 -11.13
C LYS A 125 -3.17 3.72 -12.66
N GLU A 126 -2.49 4.69 -13.25
CA GLU A 126 -2.36 4.83 -14.70
C GLU A 126 -0.90 5.05 -15.09
N PHE A 127 -0.54 4.56 -16.28
CA PHE A 127 0.79 4.68 -16.85
C PHE A 127 0.69 4.92 -18.36
N GLU A 128 1.19 6.07 -18.79
CA GLU A 128 1.36 6.42 -20.20
C GLU A 128 2.84 6.63 -20.51
N ASN A 129 3.29 6.08 -21.62
CA ASN A 129 4.63 6.27 -22.15
C ASN A 129 4.48 6.96 -23.50
N ASP A 130 4.64 8.28 -23.48
CA ASP A 130 4.84 9.06 -24.70
C ASP A 130 6.33 9.00 -25.02
N ASN A 131 6.72 8.98 -26.31
CA ASN A 131 8.10 8.72 -26.75
C ASN A 131 9.19 9.44 -25.93
N ASP A 132 8.91 10.66 -25.48
CA ASP A 132 9.82 11.52 -24.72
C ASP A 132 9.46 11.70 -23.24
N SER A 133 8.29 11.22 -22.77
CA SER A 133 7.87 11.44 -21.37
C SER A 133 7.04 10.30 -20.78
N LEU A 134 7.24 10.02 -19.49
CA LEU A 134 6.41 9.09 -18.73
C LEU A 134 5.38 9.87 -17.91
N LYS A 135 4.10 9.51 -18.03
CA LYS A 135 3.05 10.05 -17.14
C LYS A 135 2.55 8.94 -16.24
N ILE A 136 2.63 9.20 -14.93
CA ILE A 136 2.24 8.23 -13.90
C ILE A 136 1.22 8.87 -12.98
N GLU A 137 0.02 8.29 -12.90
CA GLU A 137 -0.98 8.68 -11.90
C GLU A 137 -0.83 7.79 -10.66
N ILE A 138 -0.67 8.41 -9.49
CA ILE A 138 -0.36 7.72 -8.25
C ILE A 138 -1.37 8.01 -7.14
N LYS A 139 -1.61 7.00 -6.29
CA LYS A 139 -2.55 7.07 -5.16
C LYS A 139 -1.88 6.64 -3.85
N LYS A 140 -2.14 7.39 -2.77
CA LYS A 140 -1.53 7.19 -1.43
C LYS A 140 -2.13 6.05 -0.61
N ASN A 141 -3.28 5.50 -1.01
CA ASN A 141 -4.02 4.55 -0.18
C ASN A 141 -3.40 3.14 -0.18
N LEU A 142 -2.40 2.93 0.67
CA LEU A 142 -1.73 1.65 0.88
C LEU A 142 -1.85 1.20 2.32
N SER A 143 -2.10 -0.10 2.53
CA SER A 143 -2.10 -0.69 3.86
C SER A 143 -0.78 -0.50 4.59
N PRO A 144 -0.81 -0.47 5.93
CA PRO A 144 0.39 -0.48 6.78
C PRO A 144 1.42 -1.57 6.43
N HIS A 145 1.02 -2.68 5.80
CA HIS A 145 1.95 -3.72 5.36
C HIS A 145 2.96 -3.26 4.30
N TYR A 146 2.66 -2.20 3.56
CA TYR A 146 3.55 -1.63 2.54
C TYR A 146 4.50 -0.56 3.09
N LYS A 147 4.46 -0.24 4.40
CA LYS A 147 5.39 0.74 5.00
C LYS A 147 6.84 0.36 4.70
N ILE A 148 7.68 1.31 4.30
CA ILE A 148 9.09 1.06 3.97
C ILE A 148 9.99 1.27 5.19
N SER A 149 9.84 2.42 5.87
CA SER A 149 10.59 2.75 7.08
C SER A 149 9.79 2.44 8.34
N LEU A 150 10.48 1.95 9.38
CA LEU A 150 9.93 1.77 10.73
C LEU A 150 9.75 3.11 11.47
N ARG A 151 10.40 4.19 11.01
CA ARG A 151 10.47 5.47 11.75
C ARG A 151 9.33 6.46 11.48
N SER A 152 8.37 6.15 10.59
CA SER A 152 7.30 7.10 10.25
C SER A 152 5.89 6.58 10.60
N PHE A 153 5.23 7.37 11.47
CA PHE A 153 3.87 7.24 12.01
C PHE A 153 3.63 6.10 13.00
N ASP A 154 3.82 6.43 14.28
CA ASP A 154 3.16 5.79 15.41
C ASP A 154 1.64 5.84 15.23
N TYR A 155 1.00 4.67 15.27
CA TYR A 155 -0.16 4.36 16.11
C TYR A 155 -0.31 2.83 16.19
N GLU A 156 0.01 2.29 17.37
CA GLU A 156 -0.44 1.02 17.98
C GLU A 156 -0.21 -0.32 17.23
N ASN A 157 0.94 -0.95 17.46
CA ASN A 157 1.07 -2.29 18.09
C ASN A 157 2.51 -2.81 17.98
N GLU A 158 3.38 -2.37 18.88
CA GLU A 158 4.64 -3.09 19.14
C GLU A 158 4.41 -4.12 20.26
N ASN A 159 3.86 -5.28 19.92
CA ASN A 159 3.96 -6.48 20.74
C ASN A 159 4.53 -7.59 19.86
N ASN A 160 5.82 -7.46 19.50
CA ASN A 160 6.74 -8.57 19.21
C ASN A 160 8.12 -7.99 18.87
N LYS A 161 8.85 -7.52 19.89
CA LYS A 161 10.30 -7.34 19.82
C LYS A 161 10.95 -8.66 20.24
N ASN A 162 11.05 -9.58 19.28
CA ASN A 162 12.09 -10.60 19.33
C ASN A 162 13.25 -10.10 18.46
N ASN A 163 14.44 -10.17 19.03
CA ASN A 163 15.71 -9.70 18.50
C ASN A 163 15.93 -10.14 17.05
N GLU A 164 15.93 -9.19 16.10
CA GLU A 164 16.65 -9.30 14.82
C GLU A 164 16.76 -7.93 14.12
N GLU A 165 18.01 -7.49 14.02
CA GLU A 165 18.61 -6.64 12.96
C GLU A 165 18.53 -5.11 13.02
N SER A 166 19.72 -4.53 12.84
CA SER A 166 20.13 -3.12 12.75
C SER A 166 19.52 -2.30 11.60
N SER A 167 18.51 -2.83 10.91
CA SER A 167 17.89 -2.18 9.75
C SER A 167 16.66 -1.39 10.18
N ASN A 168 16.58 -0.11 9.76
CA ASN A 168 15.42 0.75 10.01
C ASN A 168 14.26 0.45 9.04
N LEU A 169 14.39 -0.56 8.17
CA LEU A 169 13.38 -0.93 7.19
C LEU A 169 12.42 -1.98 7.74
N SER A 170 11.16 -1.88 7.31
CA SER A 170 10.17 -2.94 7.56
C SER A 170 10.49 -4.20 6.75
N LYS A 171 9.76 -5.29 6.99
CA LYS A 171 9.83 -6.51 6.15
C LYS A 171 9.59 -6.21 4.66
N PHE A 172 8.68 -5.29 4.35
CA PHE A 172 8.44 -4.87 2.98
C PHE A 172 9.60 -4.01 2.46
N GLY A 173 10.08 -3.05 3.25
CA GLY A 173 11.21 -2.19 2.89
C GLY A 173 12.47 -3.00 2.52
N ARG A 174 12.83 -4.00 3.33
CA ARG A 174 13.96 -4.91 3.05
C ARG A 174 13.78 -5.76 1.79
N SER A 175 12.55 -5.97 1.33
CA SER A 175 12.28 -6.74 0.12
C SER A 175 12.38 -5.93 -1.17
N VAL A 176 12.40 -4.59 -1.07
CA VAL A 176 12.31 -3.69 -2.23
C VAL A 176 13.47 -2.71 -2.36
N ILE A 177 14.17 -2.44 -1.26
CA ILE A 177 15.40 -1.64 -1.21
C ILE A 177 16.58 -2.60 -1.06
N THR A 178 17.60 -2.47 -1.92
CA THR A 178 18.82 -3.28 -1.78
C THR A 178 19.67 -2.77 -0.61
N GLU A 179 20.50 -3.62 -0.01
CA GLU A 179 21.37 -3.21 1.12
C GLU A 179 22.23 -1.97 0.78
N SER A 180 22.77 -1.90 -0.44
CA SER A 180 23.51 -0.73 -0.93
C SER A 180 22.66 0.53 -1.08
N GLU A 181 21.38 0.39 -1.42
CA GLU A 181 20.45 1.52 -1.49
C GLU A 181 20.08 1.99 -0.08
N GLU A 182 19.87 1.06 0.86
CA GLU A 182 19.62 1.38 2.27
C GLU A 182 20.82 2.10 2.89
N GLU A 183 22.04 1.61 2.66
CA GLU A 183 23.26 2.22 3.18
C GLU A 183 23.43 3.65 2.63
N ALA A 184 23.32 3.83 1.31
CA ALA A 184 23.43 5.15 0.70
C ALA A 184 22.31 6.12 1.15
N PHE A 185 21.07 5.64 1.28
CA PHE A 185 19.96 6.43 1.79
C PHE A 185 20.13 6.84 3.26
N SER A 186 20.70 5.94 4.09
CA SER A 186 20.97 6.21 5.51
C SER A 186 22.01 7.32 5.73
N GLN A 187 22.86 7.57 4.74
CA GLN A 187 23.85 8.66 4.72
C GLN A 187 23.26 10.00 4.25
N GLY A 188 21.97 10.03 3.88
CA GLY A 188 21.26 11.22 3.45
C GLY A 188 20.92 11.23 1.96
N ILE A 189 19.90 12.03 1.60
CA ILE A 189 19.34 12.04 0.24
C ILE A 189 20.34 12.49 -0.83
N GLU A 190 21.22 13.44 -0.52
CA GLU A 190 22.27 13.91 -1.44
C GLU A 190 23.29 12.82 -1.76
N THR A 191 23.69 12.04 -0.75
CA THR A 191 24.58 10.90 -0.92
C THR A 191 23.90 9.82 -1.75
N PHE A 192 22.60 9.61 -1.53
CA PHE A 192 21.80 8.68 -2.30
C PHE A 192 21.65 9.08 -3.77
N LYS A 193 21.39 10.37 -4.05
CA LYS A 193 21.35 10.90 -5.42
C LYS A 193 22.68 10.62 -6.16
N LYS A 194 23.81 10.97 -5.54
CA LYS A 194 25.14 10.70 -6.11
C LYS A 194 25.43 9.21 -6.30
N PHE A 195 24.98 8.37 -5.37
CA PHE A 195 25.10 6.92 -5.52
C PHE A 195 24.36 6.42 -6.77
N LEU A 196 23.14 6.94 -7.00
CA LEU A 196 22.33 6.54 -8.14
C LEU A 196 22.86 7.07 -9.48
N GLU A 197 23.38 8.30 -9.51
CA GLU A 197 24.05 8.87 -10.70
C GLU A 197 25.27 8.05 -11.14
N ASN A 198 25.96 7.40 -10.20
CA ASN A 198 27.07 6.51 -10.50
C ASN A 198 26.63 5.06 -10.76
N SER A 199 25.33 4.80 -10.87
CA SER A 199 24.76 3.47 -11.07
C SER A 199 23.95 3.38 -12.37
N ASP A 200 23.94 2.21 -13.00
CA ASP A 200 23.10 1.94 -14.19
C ASP A 200 21.59 1.85 -13.89
N LYS A 201 21.17 2.22 -12.67
CA LYS A 201 19.78 2.13 -12.20
C LYS A 201 19.00 3.43 -12.40
N LEU A 202 19.66 4.53 -12.76
CA LEU A 202 19.02 5.81 -12.97
C LEU A 202 18.54 5.94 -14.42
N LEU A 203 17.25 6.17 -14.60
CA LEU A 203 16.60 6.39 -15.88
C LEU A 203 16.61 7.88 -16.21
N GLU A 204 17.29 8.24 -17.29
CA GLU A 204 17.30 9.59 -17.85
C GLU A 204 16.09 9.79 -18.78
N LYS A 205 14.91 9.97 -18.19
CA LYS A 205 13.69 10.37 -18.91
C LYS A 205 12.91 11.40 -18.11
N ASP A 206 12.22 12.30 -18.82
CA ASP A 206 11.29 13.23 -18.19
C ASP A 206 10.06 12.47 -17.68
N VAL A 207 9.83 12.51 -16.36
CA VAL A 207 8.69 11.83 -15.73
C VAL A 207 7.77 12.82 -15.03
N ILE A 208 6.51 12.81 -15.45
CA ILE A 208 5.43 13.62 -14.90
C ILE A 208 4.59 12.73 -13.97
N ILE A 209 4.67 13.00 -12.67
CA ILE A 209 3.85 12.30 -11.67
C ILE A 209 2.64 13.17 -11.30
N LYS A 210 1.44 12.62 -11.46
CA LYS A 210 0.21 13.22 -10.95
C LYS A 210 -0.25 12.46 -9.71
N ILE A 211 -0.27 13.14 -8.57
CA ILE A 211 -0.87 12.59 -7.35
C ILE A 211 -2.37 12.88 -7.36
N GLU A 212 -3.18 11.83 -7.35
CA GLU A 212 -4.63 11.95 -7.15
C GLU A 212 -4.86 12.38 -5.68
N LYS A 213 -5.13 13.66 -5.48
CA LYS A 213 -5.54 14.19 -4.17
C LYS A 213 -6.99 13.80 -3.93
N TRP A 214 -7.28 13.19 -2.78
CA TRP A 214 -8.66 13.00 -2.35
C TRP A 214 -9.35 14.36 -2.30
N THR A 215 -10.45 14.48 -3.05
CA THR A 215 -11.47 15.50 -2.81
C THR A 215 -12.43 14.87 -1.82
N ASP A 216 -12.40 15.35 -0.58
CA ASP A 216 -13.31 14.94 0.50
C ASP A 216 -14.78 15.26 0.18
#